data_AF-A0A2H3ISM9-F1
#
_entry.id   AF-A0A2H3ISM9-F1
#
_cell.length_a   1.000
_cell.length_b   1.000
_cell.length_c   1.000
_cell.angle_alpha   90.00
_cell.angle_beta   90.00
_cell.angle_gamma   90.00
#
_symmetry.space_group_name_H-M   'P 1'
#
loop_
_entity.id
_entity.type
_entity.pdbx_description
1 polymer ?
#
loop_
_entity_poly.entity_id
_entity_poly.type
_entity_poly.pdbx_seq_one_letter_code
_entity_poly.pdbx_strand_id
1 'polypeptide(L)'
;MTAAAAPLAPTAAPALDKVSLPNLSQTAAPGDDLKPTLPTLDRLGASLQPDVDVQKVASEFFRTFAQHVSANNVEGITSLFLEDGWWRDQLALTWEFRTFHGVGKIRKFLADQLAGSGIALGGVRDVALQQPYPDLA
;
A
#
# COMPACT_ATOMS: atom_id res chain seq x y z
N MET A 1 -38.10 62.16 -30.89
CA MET A 1 -37.53 61.39 -29.76
C MET A 1 -37.18 60.01 -30.28
N THR A 2 -35.91 59.76 -30.59
CA THR A 2 -35.44 58.41 -30.92
C THR A 2 -33.96 58.36 -30.59
N ALA A 3 -33.65 57.77 -29.44
CA ALA A 3 -32.29 57.63 -28.93
C ALA A 3 -31.55 56.56 -29.74
N ALA A 4 -30.46 56.94 -30.40
CA ALA A 4 -29.54 56.01 -31.03
C ALA A 4 -28.60 55.45 -29.96
N ALA A 5 -28.78 54.17 -29.63
CA ALA A 5 -27.95 53.44 -28.68
C ALA A 5 -26.53 53.25 -29.24
N ALA A 6 -25.52 53.64 -28.45
CA ALA A 6 -24.11 53.39 -28.74
C ALA A 6 -23.79 51.89 -28.55
N PRO A 7 -22.91 51.30 -29.37
CA PRO A 7 -22.52 49.90 -29.20
C PRO A 7 -21.64 49.72 -27.95
N LEU A 8 -22.06 48.83 -27.06
CA LEU A 8 -21.30 48.38 -25.88
C LEU A 8 -20.10 47.55 -26.36
N ALA A 9 -18.89 47.98 -26.02
CA ALA A 9 -17.68 47.20 -26.24
C ALA A 9 -17.71 45.90 -25.40
N PRO A 10 -17.22 44.76 -25.90
CA PRO A 10 -17.14 43.54 -25.12
C PRO A 10 -16.18 43.73 -23.95
N THR A 11 -16.70 43.61 -22.73
CA THR A 11 -15.87 43.58 -21.52
C THR A 11 -15.05 42.30 -21.54
N ALA A 12 -13.73 42.41 -21.40
CA ALA A 12 -12.86 41.25 -21.33
C ALA A 12 -13.18 40.45 -20.06
N ALA A 13 -13.49 39.16 -20.20
CA ALA A 13 -13.61 38.26 -19.08
C ALA A 13 -12.26 38.24 -18.30
N PRO A 14 -12.27 38.32 -16.96
CA PRO A 14 -11.04 38.19 -16.20
C PRO A 14 -10.45 36.80 -16.45
N ALA A 15 -9.15 36.76 -16.73
CA ALA A 15 -8.43 35.51 -16.87
C ALA A 15 -8.59 34.71 -15.56
N LEU A 16 -8.95 33.43 -15.68
CA LEU A 16 -8.94 32.51 -14.54
C LEU A 16 -7.49 32.39 -14.07
N ASP A 17 -7.18 32.99 -12.93
CA ASP A 17 -5.90 32.77 -12.25
C ASP A 17 -5.74 31.28 -12.02
N LYS A 18 -4.61 30.73 -12.50
CA LYS A 18 -4.26 29.33 -12.27
C LYS A 18 -4.14 29.14 -10.76
N VAL A 19 -5.14 28.48 -10.16
CA VAL A 19 -5.04 28.00 -8.78
C VAL A 19 -3.83 27.08 -8.74
N SER A 20 -2.77 27.56 -8.11
CA SER A 20 -1.57 26.75 -7.87
C SER A 20 -1.99 25.65 -6.89
N LEU A 21 -2.15 24.43 -7.41
CA LEU A 21 -2.36 23.26 -6.56
C LEU A 21 -1.15 23.18 -5.61
N PRO A 22 -1.36 23.03 -4.29
CA PRO A 22 -0.24 22.79 -3.41
C PRO A 22 0.48 21.54 -3.93
N ASN A 23 1.78 21.68 -4.19
CA ASN A 23 2.63 20.52 -4.44
C ASN A 23 2.52 19.65 -3.20
N LEU A 24 1.86 18.50 -3.31
CA LEU A 24 1.84 17.47 -2.28
C LEU A 24 3.23 16.82 -2.28
N SER A 25 4.24 17.59 -1.86
CA SER A 25 5.52 17.05 -1.48
C SER A 25 5.26 16.18 -0.27
N GLN A 26 5.25 14.87 -0.48
CA GLN A 26 5.24 13.91 0.61
C GLN A 26 6.59 14.05 1.33
N THR A 27 6.64 14.90 2.35
CA THR A 27 7.78 14.96 3.26
C THR A 27 7.82 13.63 3.98
N ALA A 28 8.83 12.82 3.68
CA ALA A 28 9.08 11.57 4.39
C ALA A 28 9.15 11.87 5.89
N ALA A 29 8.39 11.11 6.69
CA ALA A 29 8.40 11.28 8.13
C ALA A 29 9.81 11.03 8.68
N PRO A 30 10.25 11.72 9.74
CA PRO A 30 11.56 11.45 10.35
C PRO A 30 11.65 9.97 10.76
N GLY A 31 12.64 9.25 10.20
CA GLY A 31 12.82 7.79 10.32
C GLY A 31 12.53 6.98 9.04
N ASP A 32 12.47 7.61 7.87
CA ASP A 32 12.26 6.94 6.56
C ASP A 32 13.57 6.72 5.80
N ASP A 33 14.55 6.08 6.44
CA ASP A 33 15.86 5.81 5.84
C ASP A 33 15.84 4.64 4.84
N LEU A 34 14.72 3.92 4.76
CA LEU A 34 14.55 2.79 3.86
C LEU A 34 14.22 3.30 2.45
N LYS A 35 15.13 3.02 1.51
CA LYS A 35 14.91 3.32 0.09
C LYS A 35 13.87 2.35 -0.51
N PRO A 36 12.80 2.83 -1.14
CA PRO A 36 11.84 1.97 -1.83
C PRO A 36 12.52 1.18 -2.94
N THR A 37 12.43 -0.14 -2.87
CA THR A 37 13.00 -1.06 -3.85
C THR A 37 12.03 -2.19 -4.15
N LEU A 38 11.99 -2.64 -5.40
CA LEU A 38 11.13 -3.77 -5.79
C LEU A 38 11.64 -5.07 -5.17
N PRO A 39 10.76 -5.98 -4.72
CA PRO A 39 11.14 -7.28 -4.18
C PRO A 39 11.38 -8.28 -5.33
N THR A 40 12.33 -8.02 -6.21
CA THR A 40 12.67 -8.94 -7.32
C THR A 40 13.44 -10.16 -6.80
N LEU A 41 13.32 -11.30 -7.50
CA LEU A 41 14.05 -12.52 -7.13
C LEU A 41 15.57 -12.30 -7.09
N ASP A 42 16.09 -11.53 -8.04
CA ASP A 42 17.51 -11.16 -8.12
C ASP A 42 17.97 -10.40 -6.86
N ARG A 43 17.15 -9.45 -6.39
CA ARG A 43 17.44 -8.67 -5.18
C ARG A 43 17.42 -9.57 -3.94
N LEU A 44 16.50 -10.52 -3.90
CA LEU A 44 16.38 -11.48 -2.80
C LEU A 44 17.46 -12.57 -2.85
N GLY A 45 18.24 -12.65 -3.94
CA GLY A 45 19.18 -13.74 -4.16
C GLY A 45 18.49 -15.11 -4.22
N ALA A 46 17.22 -15.15 -4.63
CA ALA A 46 16.37 -16.32 -4.62
C ALA A 46 16.08 -16.80 -6.06
N SER A 47 15.81 -18.09 -6.21
CA SER A 47 15.38 -18.68 -7.48
C SER A 47 14.22 -19.65 -7.23
N LEU A 48 13.24 -19.64 -8.12
CA LEU A 48 12.09 -20.53 -8.06
C LEU A 48 12.43 -21.89 -8.66
N GLN A 49 12.07 -22.95 -7.94
CA GLN A 49 12.12 -24.29 -8.50
C GLN A 49 10.93 -24.49 -9.46
N PRO A 50 11.14 -25.12 -10.64
CA PRO A 50 10.07 -25.30 -11.63
C PRO A 50 8.89 -26.15 -11.14
N ASP A 51 9.12 -27.00 -10.14
CA ASP A 51 8.16 -27.95 -9.57
C ASP A 51 7.58 -27.48 -8.23
N VAL A 52 7.66 -26.18 -7.93
CA VAL A 52 7.14 -25.61 -6.69
C VAL A 52 5.63 -25.87 -6.54
N ASP A 53 5.25 -26.47 -5.41
CA ASP A 53 3.84 -26.60 -5.03
C ASP A 53 3.33 -25.26 -4.50
N VAL A 54 2.84 -24.42 -5.42
CA VAL A 54 2.37 -23.06 -5.14
C VAL A 54 1.24 -23.06 -4.10
N GLN A 55 0.31 -24.00 -4.20
CA GLN A 55 -0.83 -24.09 -3.30
C GLN A 55 -0.34 -24.39 -1.88
N LYS A 56 0.59 -25.33 -1.73
CA LYS A 56 1.18 -25.67 -0.43
C LYS A 56 1.92 -24.48 0.18
N VAL A 57 2.81 -23.84 -0.58
CA VAL A 57 3.61 -22.69 -0.09
C VAL A 57 2.69 -21.55 0.37
N ALA A 58 1.71 -21.16 -0.45
CA ALA A 58 0.77 -20.09 -0.10
C ALA A 58 -0.08 -20.45 1.13
N SER A 59 -0.55 -21.71 1.21
CA SER A 59 -1.36 -22.18 2.35
C SER A 59 -0.55 -22.22 3.64
N GLU A 60 0.71 -22.64 3.59
CA GLU A 60 1.60 -22.70 4.76
C GLU A 60 1.95 -21.30 5.28
N PHE A 61 2.30 -20.38 4.38
CA PHE A 61 2.53 -18.98 4.71
C PHE A 61 1.29 -18.36 5.36
N PHE A 62 0.14 -18.44 4.68
CA PHE A 62 -1.09 -17.80 5.15
C PHE A 62 -1.59 -18.41 6.45
N ARG A 63 -1.46 -19.73 6.64
CA ARG A 63 -1.80 -20.38 7.92
C ARG A 63 -0.97 -19.81 9.06
N THR A 64 0.35 -19.67 8.87
CA THR A 64 1.25 -19.10 9.88
C THR A 64 0.87 -17.66 10.19
N PHE A 65 0.64 -16.85 9.15
CA PHE A 65 0.17 -15.47 9.29
C PHE A 65 -1.16 -15.40 10.07
N ALA A 66 -2.14 -16.22 9.70
CA ALA A 66 -3.44 -16.27 10.36
C ALA A 66 -3.34 -16.68 11.83
N GLN A 67 -2.49 -17.64 12.17
CA GLN A 67 -2.22 -18.03 13.56
C GLN A 67 -1.67 -16.86 14.38
N HIS A 68 -0.73 -16.08 13.82
CA HIS A 68 -0.20 -14.91 14.52
C HIS A 68 -1.24 -13.79 14.67
N VAL A 69 -2.08 -13.57 13.65
CA VAL A 69 -3.20 -12.61 13.71
C VAL A 69 -4.20 -13.01 14.80
N SER A 70 -4.66 -14.25 14.82
CA SER A 70 -5.61 -14.74 15.84
C SER A 70 -5.03 -14.70 17.26
N ALA A 71 -3.71 -14.86 17.41
CA ALA A 71 -3.03 -14.76 18.70
C ALA A 71 -2.67 -13.32 19.10
N ASN A 72 -3.01 -12.30 18.30
CA ASN A 72 -2.53 -10.92 18.47
C ASN A 72 -1.00 -10.81 18.59
N ASN A 73 -0.27 -11.74 17.95
CA ASN A 73 1.19 -11.80 18.02
C ASN A 73 1.81 -10.90 16.95
N VAL A 74 1.94 -9.62 17.26
CA VAL A 74 2.52 -8.61 16.37
C VAL A 74 3.94 -8.96 15.94
N GLU A 75 4.78 -9.45 16.86
CA GLU A 75 6.14 -9.87 16.55
C GLU A 75 6.16 -11.01 15.53
N GLY A 76 5.32 -12.03 15.76
CA GLY A 76 5.14 -13.15 14.82
C GLY A 76 4.71 -12.68 13.44
N ILE A 77 3.73 -11.78 13.35
CA ILE A 77 3.31 -11.20 12.06
C ILE A 77 4.49 -10.50 11.38
N THR A 78 5.19 -9.62 12.11
CA THR A 78 6.26 -8.82 11.53
C THR A 78 7.48 -9.63 11.12
N SER A 79 7.71 -10.79 11.73
CA SER A 79 8.78 -11.71 11.34
C SER A 79 8.59 -12.33 9.96
N LEU A 80 7.36 -12.29 9.42
CA LEU A 80 7.03 -12.77 8.07
C LEU A 80 7.29 -11.73 6.97
N PHE A 81 7.68 -10.51 7.35
CA PHE A 81 7.98 -9.43 6.41
C PHE A 81 9.49 -9.25 6.24
N LEU A 82 9.90 -8.84 5.04
CA LEU A 82 11.23 -8.27 4.80
C LEU A 82 11.38 -6.97 5.60
N GLU A 83 12.62 -6.59 5.93
CA GLU A 83 12.92 -5.37 6.70
C GLU A 83 12.31 -4.10 6.06
N ASP A 84 12.38 -4.00 4.74
CA ASP A 84 11.76 -2.95 3.91
C ASP A 84 10.38 -3.35 3.34
N GLY A 85 9.70 -4.28 4.00
CA GLY A 85 8.37 -4.73 3.62
C GLY A 85 7.32 -3.62 3.67
N TRP A 86 6.23 -3.83 2.94
CA TRP A 86 5.13 -2.86 2.83
C TRP A 86 3.85 -3.43 3.42
N TRP A 87 3.13 -2.60 4.17
CA TRP A 87 1.76 -2.87 4.60
C TRP A 87 0.82 -1.82 4.00
N ARG A 88 -0.25 -2.27 3.37
CA ARG A 88 -1.33 -1.41 2.90
C ARG A 88 -2.61 -1.76 3.64
N ASP A 89 -3.10 -0.82 4.44
CA ASP A 89 -4.41 -0.93 5.05
C ASP A 89 -5.45 -0.32 4.11
N GLN A 90 -6.38 -1.16 3.64
CA GLN A 90 -7.46 -0.78 2.73
C GLN A 90 -8.80 -0.91 3.45
N LEU A 91 -9.02 -0.06 4.45
CA LEU A 91 -10.23 -0.06 5.27
C LEU A 91 -10.42 -1.35 6.10
N ALA A 92 -9.33 -2.08 6.38
CA ALA A 92 -9.40 -3.39 7.05
C ALA A 92 -9.22 -3.25 8.57
N LEU A 93 -8.16 -2.55 8.99
CA LEU A 93 -7.85 -2.31 10.41
C LEU A 93 -8.29 -0.91 10.84
N THR A 94 -8.19 0.07 9.96
CA THR A 94 -8.64 1.44 10.18
C THR A 94 -9.54 1.90 9.05
N TRP A 95 -10.44 2.85 9.28
CA TRP A 95 -11.29 3.44 8.24
C TRP A 95 -10.56 4.48 7.36
N GLU A 96 -9.25 4.35 7.21
CA GLU A 96 -8.40 5.28 6.48
C GLU A 96 -7.47 4.51 5.54
N PHE A 97 -7.24 5.03 4.33
CA PHE A 97 -6.27 4.43 3.40
C PHE A 97 -4.86 4.77 3.84
N ARG A 98 -4.11 3.77 4.32
CA ARG A 98 -2.76 3.97 4.86
C ARG A 98 -1.76 2.99 4.25
N THR A 99 -0.54 3.47 4.05
CA THR A 99 0.58 2.68 3.57
C THR A 99 1.76 2.87 4.52
N PHE A 100 2.34 1.76 4.98
CA PHE A 100 3.51 1.75 5.85
C PHE A 100 4.66 1.04 5.15
N HIS A 101 5.83 1.67 5.17
CA HIS A 101 7.09 1.13 4.66
C HIS A 101 8.02 0.78 5.83
N GLY A 102 8.49 -0.46 5.86
CA GLY A 102 9.41 -0.96 6.86
C GLY A 102 8.74 -1.59 8.07
N VAL A 103 9.36 -2.66 8.57
CA VAL A 103 8.83 -3.48 9.67
C VAL A 103 8.56 -2.68 10.94
N GLY A 104 9.39 -1.67 11.25
CA GLY A 104 9.19 -0.82 12.44
C GLY A 104 7.84 -0.09 12.43
N LYS A 105 7.45 0.49 11.28
CA LYS A 105 6.17 1.20 11.13
C LYS A 105 4.99 0.22 11.16
N ILE A 106 5.14 -0.93 10.50
CA ILE A 106 4.13 -2.01 10.47
C ILE A 106 3.88 -2.53 11.89
N ARG A 107 4.96 -2.83 12.63
CA ARG A 107 4.90 -3.29 14.02
C ARG A 107 4.13 -2.32 14.90
N LYS A 108 4.49 -1.04 14.85
CA LYS A 108 3.81 0.00 15.64
C LYS A 108 2.31 0.05 15.31
N PHE A 109 1.98 0.06 14.02
CA PHE A 109 0.60 0.10 13.57
C PHE A 109 -0.21 -1.11 14.04
N LEU A 110 0.32 -2.33 13.90
CA LEU A 110 -0.35 -3.55 14.32
C LEU A 110 -0.50 -3.63 15.85
N ALA A 111 0.48 -3.17 16.62
CA ALA A 111 0.38 -3.07 18.07
C ALA A 111 -0.80 -2.20 18.53
N ASP A 112 -1.07 -1.11 17.80
CA ASP A 112 -2.13 -0.18 18.14
C ASP A 112 -3.53 -0.67 17.66
N GLN A 113 -3.62 -1.42 16.56
CA GLN A 113 -4.91 -1.72 15.88
C GLN A 113 -5.37 -3.17 15.96
N LEU A 114 -4.46 -4.15 16.06
CA LEU A 114 -4.79 -5.56 15.81
C LEU A 114 -5.81 -6.11 16.84
N ALA A 115 -5.58 -5.85 18.13
CA ALA A 115 -6.41 -6.38 19.22
C ALA A 115 -7.86 -5.89 19.18
N GLY A 116 -8.09 -4.67 18.70
CA GLY A 116 -9.42 -4.07 18.59
C GLY A 116 -10.15 -4.40 17.28
N SER A 117 -9.46 -5.00 16.30
CA SER A 117 -9.99 -5.15 14.94
C SER A 117 -11.03 -6.26 14.79
N GLY A 118 -10.99 -7.29 15.64
CA GLY A 118 -11.88 -8.46 15.53
C GLY A 118 -11.72 -9.25 14.23
N ILE A 119 -10.61 -9.09 13.49
CA ILE A 119 -10.41 -9.75 12.21
C ILE A 119 -10.25 -11.26 12.40
N ALA A 120 -11.04 -12.01 11.64
CA ALA A 120 -10.89 -13.45 11.46
C ALA A 120 -10.50 -13.75 10.02
N LEU A 121 -9.36 -14.42 9.83
CA LEU A 121 -8.85 -14.77 8.52
C LEU A 121 -9.35 -16.17 8.12
N GLY A 122 -9.82 -16.28 6.87
CA GLY A 122 -10.27 -17.54 6.27
C GLY A 122 -9.11 -18.41 5.78
N GLY A 123 -9.36 -19.26 4.79
CA GLY A 123 -8.32 -20.02 4.10
C GLY A 123 -7.97 -19.40 2.75
N VAL A 124 -6.79 -19.75 2.22
CA VAL A 124 -6.40 -19.38 0.86
C VAL A 124 -7.25 -20.14 -0.15
N ARG A 125 -7.69 -19.46 -1.21
CA ARG A 125 -8.45 -20.02 -2.34
C ARG A 125 -7.77 -19.63 -3.64
N ASP A 126 -7.91 -20.49 -4.66
CA ASP A 126 -7.54 -20.22 -6.05
C ASP A 126 -6.13 -19.60 -6.22
N VAL A 127 -5.11 -20.36 -5.83
CA VAL A 127 -3.71 -19.91 -5.90
C VAL A 127 -3.11 -20.28 -7.24
N ALA A 128 -2.51 -19.30 -7.91
CA ALA A 128 -1.67 -19.50 -9.09
C ALA A 128 -0.44 -18.61 -9.00
N LEU A 129 0.72 -19.15 -9.40
CA LEU A 129 1.93 -18.36 -9.58
C LEU A 129 1.78 -17.55 -10.86
N GLN A 130 2.04 -16.24 -10.79
CA GLN A 130 1.93 -15.34 -11.93
C GLN A 130 3.26 -14.67 -12.17
N GLN A 131 3.88 -14.94 -13.33
CA GLN A 131 5.14 -14.34 -13.72
C GLN A 131 4.92 -13.27 -14.81
N PRO A 132 4.50 -12.05 -14.47
CA PRO A 132 4.29 -10.99 -15.46
C PRO A 132 5.60 -10.49 -16.07
N TYR A 133 6.72 -10.62 -15.35
CA TYR A 133 8.06 -10.25 -15.81
C TYR A 133 9.08 -11.33 -15.40
N PRO A 134 10.20 -11.50 -16.13
CA PRO A 134 11.17 -12.57 -15.87
C PRO A 134 11.80 -12.54 -14.47
N ASP A 135 11.97 -11.35 -13.90
CA ASP A 135 12.57 -11.07 -12.59
C ASP A 135 11.57 -11.07 -11.43
N LEU A 136 10.28 -11.25 -11.75
CA LEU A 136 9.20 -11.41 -10.77
C LEU A 136 8.76 -12.86 -10.67
N ALA A 137 8.16 -13.18 -9.52
CA ALA A 137 7.55 -14.46 -9.18
C ALA A 137 6.03 -14.36 -9.20
#